data_AF-A0A935DJS2-F1
#
_entry.id   AF-A0A935DJS2-F1
#
_cell.length_a   1.000
_cell.length_b   1.000
_cell.length_c   1.000
_cell.angle_alpha   90.00
_cell.angle_beta   90.00
_cell.angle_gamma   90.00
#
_symmetry.space_group_name_H-M   'P 1'
#
loop_
_entity.id
_entity.type
_entity.pdbx_description
1 polymer ?
#
loop_
_entity_poly.entity_id
_entity_poly.type
_entity_poly.pdbx_seq_one_letter_code
_entity_poly.pdbx_strand_id
1 'polypeptide(L)'
;MRVLVAVAGAQGCQVDLNLGAVNAPDAASDIPGDAVSDRVEVPDACMPVRSGSFTVSLAELAAANADCSLTRATLSRGYSIACLSAAHRICVARGCCSAGFGLNEAWNDATITCLVGDNAAVRATDYAALSAFDAACDGRVERFGPACNRAITRFCERESPGSAGFGPVEADGGRVSVVCVPPASVERYETTYAALTAAHPDCDGVFEHSGQCNAAIHRFCMVRLQRSGFGPIDDDGGRLTVACVRP
;
A
#
# COMPACT_ATOMS: atom_id res chain seq x y z
N MET A 1 -13.03 34.88 15.39
CA MET A 1 -13.77 35.04 14.13
C MET A 1 -13.49 33.81 13.29
N ARG A 2 -14.44 32.87 13.15
CA ARG A 2 -14.25 31.62 12.39
C ARG A 2 -14.63 31.89 10.94
N VAL A 3 -13.67 31.78 10.03
CA VAL A 3 -13.94 31.83 8.58
C VAL A 3 -14.28 30.40 8.16
N LEU A 4 -15.56 30.16 7.88
CA LEU A 4 -16.02 28.95 7.19
C LEU A 4 -15.78 29.16 5.69
N VAL A 5 -14.82 28.41 5.14
CA VAL A 5 -14.70 28.25 3.69
C VAL A 5 -15.51 27.03 3.31
N ALA A 6 -16.70 27.25 2.75
CA ALA A 6 -17.51 26.20 2.16
C ALA A 6 -16.93 25.86 0.77
N VAL A 7 -16.26 24.71 0.66
CA VAL A 7 -15.89 24.14 -0.64
C VAL A 7 -17.07 23.27 -1.09
N ALA A 8 -17.76 23.71 -2.14
CA ALA A 8 -18.84 22.95 -2.74
C ALA A 8 -18.27 21.90 -3.71
N GLY A 9 -18.44 20.62 -3.38
CA GLY A 9 -18.52 19.55 -4.39
C GLY A 9 -17.28 18.70 -4.64
N ALA A 10 -16.83 17.93 -3.65
CA ALA A 10 -16.27 16.58 -3.85
C ALA A 10 -16.29 15.83 -2.51
N GLN A 11 -17.27 14.95 -2.32
CA GLN A 11 -17.23 13.97 -1.24
C GLN A 11 -16.25 12.87 -1.67
N GLY A 12 -15.04 12.83 -1.12
CA GLY A 12 -14.12 11.72 -1.42
C GLY A 12 -12.63 11.99 -1.25
N CYS A 13 -12.24 12.60 -0.13
CA CYS A 13 -10.92 12.48 0.54
C CYS A 13 -10.82 13.63 1.56
N GLN A 14 -11.42 13.46 2.74
CA GLN A 14 -11.04 14.29 3.87
C GLN A 14 -9.77 13.70 4.46
N VAL A 15 -8.63 14.32 4.15
CA VAL A 15 -7.42 14.14 4.95
C VAL A 15 -7.59 15.05 6.17
N ASP A 16 -7.95 14.48 7.32
CA ASP A 16 -7.90 15.19 8.59
C ASP A 16 -6.43 15.45 8.95
N LEU A 17 -5.89 16.57 8.46
CA LEU A 17 -4.66 17.12 8.98
C LEU A 17 -4.94 17.67 10.37
N ASN A 18 -4.66 16.85 11.38
CA ASN A 18 -4.67 17.27 12.78
C ASN A 18 -3.47 18.20 13.02
N LEU A 19 -3.61 19.47 12.63
CA LEU A 19 -2.68 20.53 12.97
C LEU A 19 -2.79 20.75 14.48
N GLY A 20 -1.90 20.13 15.23
CA GLY A 20 -1.76 20.33 16.67
C GLY A 20 -1.73 21.83 16.98
N ALA A 21 -2.60 22.26 17.89
CA ALA A 21 -2.71 23.63 18.33
C ALA A 21 -1.36 24.14 18.84
N VAL A 22 -0.70 24.98 18.05
CA VAL A 22 0.42 25.81 18.50
C VAL A 22 -0.17 26.98 19.28
N ASN A 23 0.03 26.97 20.59
CA ASN A 23 -0.28 28.11 21.45
C ASN A 23 0.60 29.29 21.05
N ALA A 24 0.01 30.31 20.42
CA ALA A 24 0.65 31.60 20.22
C ALA A 24 0.52 32.44 21.51
N PRO A 25 1.58 33.11 21.98
CA PRO A 25 1.49 34.05 23.09
C PRO A 25 0.87 35.38 22.63
N ASP A 26 0.08 35.98 23.52
CA ASP A 26 -0.57 37.28 23.35
C ASP A 26 0.46 38.41 23.16
N ALA A 27 0.46 39.05 21.99
CA ALA A 27 1.08 40.35 21.79
C ALA A 27 0.19 41.22 20.89
N ALA A 28 -0.38 42.26 21.48
CA ALA A 28 -1.16 43.29 20.81
C ALA A 28 -0.23 44.29 20.12
N SER A 29 -0.36 44.42 18.80
CA SER A 29 0.16 45.53 18.02
C SER A 29 -0.73 45.76 16.79
N ASP A 30 -1.29 46.97 16.70
CA ASP A 30 -2.03 47.49 15.55
C ASP A 30 -1.16 47.46 14.29
N ILE A 31 -1.61 46.74 13.25
CA ILE A 31 -1.09 46.85 11.87
C ILE A 31 -2.27 47.15 10.93
N PRO A 32 -2.21 48.22 10.10
CA PRO A 32 -3.23 48.50 9.11
C PRO A 32 -3.23 47.42 8.02
N GLY A 33 -4.42 46.89 7.73
CA GLY A 33 -4.63 45.77 6.85
C GLY A 33 -4.52 46.12 5.37
N ASP A 34 -3.60 45.42 4.70
CA ASP A 34 -3.77 44.94 3.34
C ASP A 34 -3.61 43.42 3.39
N ALA A 35 -4.72 42.72 3.60
CA ALA A 35 -4.75 41.26 3.57
C ALA A 35 -4.58 40.81 2.11
N VAL A 36 -3.34 40.58 1.71
CA VAL A 36 -3.01 39.81 0.51
C VAL A 36 -3.59 38.42 0.72
N SER A 37 -4.76 38.19 0.12
CA SER A 37 -5.35 36.87 -0.04
C SER A 37 -4.50 36.13 -1.06
N ASP A 38 -3.33 35.65 -0.64
CA ASP A 38 -2.59 34.61 -1.37
C ASP A 38 -3.47 33.38 -1.35
N ARG A 39 -4.28 33.23 -2.41
CA ARG A 39 -4.84 31.95 -2.78
C ARG A 39 -3.64 31.08 -3.10
N VAL A 40 -3.22 30.29 -2.12
CA VAL A 40 -2.50 29.06 -2.39
C VAL A 40 -3.45 28.28 -3.28
N GLU A 41 -3.18 28.26 -4.58
CA GLU A 41 -3.72 27.23 -5.47
C GLU A 41 -3.28 25.91 -4.86
N VAL A 42 -4.15 25.32 -4.03
CA VAL A 42 -4.11 23.88 -3.80
C VAL A 42 -4.28 23.33 -5.20
N PRO A 43 -3.30 22.60 -5.76
CA PRO A 43 -3.39 22.14 -7.13
C PRO A 43 -4.69 21.35 -7.28
N ASP A 44 -5.69 22.02 -7.87
CA ASP A 44 -6.93 21.44 -8.35
C ASP A 44 -6.52 20.51 -9.48
N ALA A 45 -6.20 19.28 -9.11
CA ALA A 45 -6.34 18.10 -9.94
C ALA A 45 -5.61 16.97 -9.24
N CYS A 46 -6.33 16.28 -8.35
CA CYS A 46 -6.52 14.89 -8.68
C CYS A 46 -7.07 14.83 -10.11
N MET A 47 -6.17 14.85 -11.10
CA MET A 47 -6.46 14.36 -12.43
C MET A 47 -7.10 12.97 -12.23
N PRO A 48 -7.85 12.43 -13.18
CA PRO A 48 -8.45 11.10 -13.06
C PRO A 48 -7.35 10.02 -13.02
N VAL A 49 -6.56 10.00 -11.96
CA VAL A 49 -5.54 9.04 -11.60
C VAL A 49 -6.36 7.83 -11.24
N ARG A 50 -6.57 6.97 -12.22
CA ARG A 50 -7.00 5.61 -11.96
C ARG A 50 -5.90 4.94 -11.14
N SER A 51 -6.24 3.87 -10.43
CA SER A 51 -5.22 3.02 -9.80
C SER A 51 -4.14 2.70 -10.83
N GLY A 52 -2.87 2.66 -10.48
CA GLY A 52 -1.83 2.64 -11.51
C GLY A 52 -0.48 2.24 -10.98
N SER A 53 0.38 1.77 -11.87
CA SER A 53 1.77 1.44 -11.55
C SER A 53 2.66 2.62 -11.91
N PHE A 54 3.54 3.00 -10.97
CA PHE A 54 4.43 4.15 -11.06
C PHE A 54 5.85 3.72 -10.77
N THR A 55 6.79 4.25 -11.55
CA THR A 55 8.22 4.12 -11.26
C THR A 55 8.61 5.17 -10.22
N VAL A 56 9.31 4.74 -9.18
CA VAL A 56 9.89 5.57 -8.12
C VAL A 56 11.36 5.20 -7.94
N SER A 57 12.18 6.19 -7.65
CA SER A 57 13.59 5.96 -7.35
C SER A 57 13.76 5.33 -5.97
N LEU A 58 14.90 4.67 -5.75
CA LEU A 58 15.27 4.16 -4.43
C LEU A 58 15.44 5.30 -3.41
N ALA A 59 15.84 6.50 -3.87
CA ALA A 59 15.96 7.68 -3.03
C ALA A 59 14.59 8.18 -2.54
N GLU A 60 13.55 8.14 -3.38
CA GLU A 60 12.18 8.47 -2.97
C GLU A 60 11.65 7.47 -1.93
N LEU A 61 11.92 6.18 -2.10
CA LEU A 61 11.55 5.15 -1.11
C LEU A 61 12.24 5.40 0.24
N ALA A 62 13.56 5.66 0.23
CA ALA A 62 14.31 5.99 1.43
C ALA A 62 13.84 7.31 2.08
N ALA A 63 13.43 8.30 1.28
CA ALA A 63 12.88 9.56 1.78
C ALA A 63 11.50 9.35 2.45
N ALA A 64 10.68 8.44 1.94
CA ALA A 64 9.37 8.12 2.52
C ALA A 64 9.45 7.23 3.78
N ASN A 65 10.48 6.38 3.85
CA ASN A 65 10.83 5.63 5.05
C ASN A 65 12.35 5.37 5.07
N ALA A 66 13.06 5.99 6.02
CA ALA A 66 14.51 5.90 6.14
C ALA A 66 15.02 4.47 6.40
N ASP A 67 14.17 3.59 6.96
CA ASP A 67 14.49 2.18 7.19
C ASP A 67 14.27 1.32 5.92
N CYS A 68 13.73 1.88 4.83
CA CYS A 68 13.70 1.22 3.54
C CYS A 68 15.07 1.26 2.87
N SER A 69 15.95 0.34 3.28
CA SER A 69 17.26 0.15 2.67
C SER A 69 17.20 -0.91 1.57
N LEU A 70 17.16 -0.46 0.33
CA LEU A 70 17.21 -1.32 -0.85
C LEU A 70 18.64 -1.33 -1.41
N THR A 71 19.32 -2.45 -1.24
CA THR A 71 20.54 -2.79 -1.96
C THR A 71 20.18 -3.87 -2.99
N ARG A 72 20.99 -4.02 -4.04
CA ARG A 72 20.82 -5.13 -5.00
C ARG A 72 20.75 -6.49 -4.30
N ALA A 73 21.45 -6.66 -3.17
CA ALA A 73 21.44 -7.89 -2.38
C ALA A 73 20.18 -8.07 -1.52
N THR A 74 19.47 -7.00 -1.14
CA THR A 74 18.21 -7.12 -0.38
C THR A 74 17.02 -7.35 -1.31
N LEU A 75 17.06 -6.84 -2.54
CA LEU A 75 16.01 -7.08 -3.54
C LEU A 75 15.77 -8.57 -3.83
N SER A 76 16.82 -9.39 -3.81
CA SER A 76 16.71 -10.84 -4.03
C SER A 76 16.19 -11.62 -2.83
N ARG A 77 16.21 -11.06 -1.61
CA ARG A 77 15.81 -11.75 -0.37
C ARG A 77 14.44 -11.32 0.17
N GLY A 78 13.79 -10.37 -0.50
CA GLY A 78 12.54 -9.77 -0.06
C GLY A 78 12.73 -8.38 0.50
N TYR A 79 11.70 -7.55 0.35
CA TYR A 79 11.69 -6.20 0.89
C TYR A 79 11.13 -6.21 2.33
N SER A 80 11.57 -5.24 3.13
CA SER A 80 11.10 -5.08 4.50
C SER A 80 9.72 -4.45 4.55
N ILE A 81 9.04 -4.58 5.71
CA ILE A 81 7.82 -3.80 6.01
C ILE A 81 8.08 -2.31 5.81
N ALA A 82 9.28 -1.81 6.11
CA ALA A 82 9.65 -0.42 5.89
C ALA A 82 9.53 0.02 4.42
N CYS A 83 9.87 -0.86 3.47
CA CYS A 83 9.70 -0.57 2.05
C CYS A 83 8.25 -0.69 1.57
N LEU A 84 7.46 -1.60 2.16
CA LEU A 84 6.00 -1.59 1.96
C LEU A 84 5.38 -0.27 2.44
N SER A 85 5.79 0.20 3.61
CA SER A 85 5.38 1.50 4.15
C SER A 85 5.83 2.66 3.28
N ALA A 86 7.06 2.64 2.77
CA ALA A 86 7.53 3.65 1.82
C ALA A 86 6.64 3.71 0.58
N ALA A 87 6.36 2.57 -0.06
CA ALA A 87 5.49 2.49 -1.23
C ALA A 87 4.07 3.01 -0.92
N HIS A 88 3.50 2.60 0.22
CA HIS A 88 2.20 3.07 0.68
C HIS A 88 2.17 4.60 0.88
N ARG A 89 3.13 5.14 1.64
CA ARG A 89 3.24 6.59 1.92
C ARG A 89 3.42 7.41 0.65
N ILE A 90 4.24 6.94 -0.30
CA ILE A 90 4.43 7.63 -1.59
C ILE A 90 3.13 7.63 -2.39
N CYS A 91 2.33 6.57 -2.35
CA CYS A 91 1.01 6.56 -2.97
C CYS A 91 0.04 7.54 -2.28
N VAL A 92 -0.05 7.52 -0.95
CA VAL A 92 -0.92 8.45 -0.19
C VAL A 92 -0.50 9.91 -0.40
N ALA A 93 0.81 10.20 -0.43
CA ALA A 93 1.34 11.55 -0.63
C ALA A 93 1.01 12.15 -2.01
N ARG A 94 0.61 11.34 -3.00
CA ARG A 94 0.09 11.83 -4.28
C ARG A 94 -1.34 12.39 -4.19
N GLY A 95 -1.99 12.31 -3.03
CA GLY A 95 -3.28 12.95 -2.73
C GLY A 95 -4.52 12.22 -3.23
N CYS A 96 -4.40 11.37 -4.26
CA CYS A 96 -5.54 10.71 -4.91
C CYS A 96 -5.63 9.20 -4.65
N CYS A 97 -4.66 8.63 -3.93
CA CYS A 97 -4.60 7.21 -3.63
C CYS A 97 -4.79 6.99 -2.13
N SER A 98 -5.63 6.01 -1.75
CA SER A 98 -5.80 5.60 -0.35
C SER A 98 -4.76 4.60 0.09
N ALA A 99 -4.15 3.88 -0.86
CA ALA A 99 -3.17 2.85 -0.56
C ALA A 99 -2.19 2.63 -1.72
N GLY A 100 -1.16 1.84 -1.46
CA GLY A 100 -0.24 1.36 -2.47
C GLY A 100 0.51 0.13 -2.00
N PHE A 101 0.97 -0.67 -2.95
CA PHE A 101 1.84 -1.82 -2.73
C PHE A 101 2.98 -1.84 -3.74
N GLY A 102 3.96 -2.69 -3.48
CA GLY A 102 5.19 -2.80 -4.24
C GLY A 102 6.29 -3.29 -3.31
N LEU A 103 7.48 -3.62 -3.79
CA LEU A 103 8.02 -3.30 -5.10
C LEU A 103 7.62 -4.39 -6.10
N ASN A 104 6.85 -4.00 -7.11
CA ASN A 104 6.41 -4.91 -8.17
C ASN A 104 7.56 -5.24 -9.11
N GLU A 105 8.43 -4.29 -9.40
CA GLU A 105 9.70 -4.52 -10.08
C GLU A 105 10.75 -3.67 -9.38
N ALA A 106 11.99 -4.14 -9.26
CA ALA A 106 13.04 -3.35 -8.64
C ALA A 106 14.41 -3.71 -9.22
N TRP A 107 15.07 -2.71 -9.82
CA TRP A 107 16.45 -2.79 -10.30
C TRP A 107 17.21 -1.54 -9.85
N ASN A 108 17.24 -0.51 -10.69
CA ASN A 108 17.76 0.82 -10.33
C ASN A 108 16.66 1.74 -9.79
N ASP A 109 15.44 1.54 -10.30
CA ASP A 109 14.20 2.12 -9.80
C ASP A 109 13.29 0.99 -9.36
N ALA A 110 12.20 1.35 -8.67
CA ALA A 110 11.16 0.43 -8.27
C ALA A 110 9.81 0.80 -8.89
N THR A 111 9.00 -0.21 -9.20
CA THR A 111 7.60 -0.03 -9.58
C THR A 111 6.72 -0.26 -8.37
N ILE A 112 5.85 0.69 -8.05
CA ILE A 112 4.79 0.56 -7.04
C ILE A 112 3.43 0.67 -7.73
N THR A 113 2.39 0.06 -7.16
CA THR A 113 1.01 0.25 -7.59
C THR A 113 0.25 1.06 -6.55
N CYS A 114 -0.31 2.20 -6.96
CA CYS A 114 -1.18 3.02 -6.11
C CYS A 114 -2.65 2.73 -6.43
N LEU A 115 -3.48 2.63 -5.38
CA LEU A 115 -4.90 2.34 -5.43
C LEU A 115 -5.70 3.57 -5.00
N VAL A 116 -6.75 3.91 -5.75
CA VAL A 116 -7.63 5.05 -5.44
C VAL A 116 -8.60 4.71 -4.31
N GLY A 117 -9.18 5.73 -3.68
CA GLY A 117 -10.06 5.63 -2.51
C GLY A 117 -11.06 4.47 -2.53
N ASP A 118 -11.84 4.36 -3.61
CA ASP A 118 -12.90 3.34 -3.70
C ASP A 118 -12.37 1.94 -4.04
N ASN A 119 -11.10 1.83 -4.46
CA ASN A 119 -10.45 0.57 -4.82
C ASN A 119 -9.65 -0.05 -3.68
N ALA A 120 -9.51 0.63 -2.54
CA ALA A 120 -8.74 0.11 -1.42
C ALA A 120 -9.10 0.80 -0.12
N ALA A 121 -9.25 0.01 0.93
CA ALA A 121 -9.53 0.51 2.26
C ALA A 121 -8.42 0.10 3.22
N VAL A 122 -7.73 1.09 3.81
CA VAL A 122 -6.77 0.85 4.89
C VAL A 122 -7.54 0.51 6.15
N ARG A 123 -7.11 -0.54 6.85
CA ARG A 123 -7.72 -1.03 8.09
C ARG A 123 -6.63 -1.15 9.15
N ALA A 124 -6.83 -0.44 10.26
CA ALA A 124 -6.02 -0.63 11.45
C ALA A 124 -6.45 -1.94 12.14
N THR A 125 -5.48 -2.73 12.55
CA THR A 125 -5.65 -3.98 13.30
C THR A 125 -4.39 -4.25 14.13
N ASP A 126 -4.27 -5.44 14.69
CA ASP A 126 -3.07 -5.88 15.39
C ASP A 126 -2.76 -7.35 15.07
N TYR A 127 -1.54 -7.78 15.40
CA TYR A 127 -1.14 -9.17 15.18
C TYR A 127 -1.94 -10.16 16.04
N ALA A 128 -2.52 -9.74 17.18
CA ALA A 128 -3.38 -10.63 17.95
C ALA A 128 -4.66 -10.98 17.17
N ALA A 129 -5.28 -9.99 16.52
CA ALA A 129 -6.42 -10.18 15.64
C ALA A 129 -6.07 -10.98 14.39
N LEU A 130 -4.91 -10.74 13.77
CA LEU A 130 -4.45 -11.52 12.61
C LEU A 130 -4.13 -12.97 12.99
N SER A 131 -3.58 -13.21 14.18
CA SER A 131 -3.26 -14.56 14.67
C SER A 131 -4.48 -15.46 14.82
N ALA A 132 -5.68 -14.88 14.94
CA ALA A 132 -6.93 -15.63 14.97
C ALA A 132 -7.29 -16.27 13.61
N PHE A 133 -6.71 -15.77 12.50
CA PHE A 133 -6.87 -16.35 11.16
C PHE A 133 -5.71 -17.26 10.78
N ASP A 134 -4.52 -16.97 11.31
CA ASP A 134 -3.35 -17.82 11.19
C ASP A 134 -2.39 -17.64 12.37
N ALA A 135 -2.22 -18.69 13.18
CA ALA A 135 -1.49 -18.60 14.44
C ALA A 135 -0.01 -18.19 14.27
N ALA A 136 0.60 -18.42 13.10
CA ALA A 136 1.97 -17.98 12.84
C ALA A 136 2.08 -16.47 12.58
N CYS A 137 1.00 -15.79 12.19
CA CYS A 137 0.96 -14.33 12.07
C CYS A 137 0.66 -13.64 13.41
N ASP A 138 1.57 -13.80 14.38
CA ASP A 138 1.43 -13.30 15.76
C ASP A 138 2.33 -12.09 16.08
N GLY A 139 3.06 -11.59 15.07
CA GLY A 139 3.97 -10.47 15.24
C GLY A 139 5.31 -10.81 15.89
N ARG A 140 5.51 -12.08 16.30
CA ARG A 140 6.73 -12.61 16.93
C ARG A 140 7.40 -13.66 16.05
N VAL A 141 6.65 -14.68 15.65
CA VAL A 141 7.06 -15.72 14.70
C VAL A 141 7.12 -15.13 13.31
N GLU A 142 6.02 -14.52 12.87
CA GLU A 142 5.94 -13.88 11.56
C GLU A 142 5.29 -12.50 11.67
N ARG A 143 5.96 -11.50 11.10
CA ARG A 143 5.44 -10.14 10.97
C ARG A 143 5.01 -9.82 9.55
N PHE A 144 5.60 -10.52 8.59
CA PHE A 144 5.42 -10.41 7.16
C PHE A 144 5.89 -11.73 6.56
N GLY A 145 5.09 -12.31 5.68
CA GLY A 145 5.31 -13.65 5.14
C GLY A 145 4.02 -14.37 4.75
N PRO A 146 4.07 -15.69 4.49
CA PRO A 146 2.95 -16.43 3.93
C PRO A 146 1.78 -16.53 4.90
N ALA A 147 2.06 -16.77 6.19
CA ALA A 147 1.04 -16.85 7.21
C ALA A 147 0.34 -15.51 7.39
N CYS A 148 1.10 -14.41 7.39
CA CYS A 148 0.52 -13.09 7.48
C CYS A 148 -0.27 -12.67 6.25
N ASN A 149 0.19 -12.97 5.02
CA ASN A 149 -0.57 -12.67 3.82
C ASN A 149 -1.94 -13.38 3.79
N ARG A 150 -1.96 -14.66 4.18
CA ARG A 150 -3.20 -15.44 4.32
C ARG A 150 -4.10 -14.90 5.42
N ALA A 151 -3.54 -14.59 6.59
CA ALA A 151 -4.29 -14.01 7.71
C ALA A 151 -4.92 -12.65 7.32
N ILE A 152 -4.16 -11.78 6.66
CA ILE A 152 -4.63 -10.46 6.20
C ILE A 152 -5.74 -10.62 5.15
N THR A 153 -5.61 -11.57 4.22
CA THR A 153 -6.67 -11.85 3.24
C THR A 153 -7.95 -12.32 3.92
N ARG A 154 -7.87 -13.28 4.84
CA ARG A 154 -9.03 -13.76 5.61
C ARG A 154 -9.65 -12.67 6.48
N PHE A 155 -8.83 -11.80 7.08
CA PHE A 155 -9.29 -10.62 7.80
C PHE A 155 -10.10 -9.69 6.87
N CYS A 156 -9.59 -9.39 5.68
CA CYS A 156 -10.33 -8.58 4.71
C CYS A 156 -11.61 -9.26 4.22
N GLU A 157 -11.58 -10.56 3.94
CA GLU A 157 -12.76 -11.33 3.53
C GLU A 157 -13.87 -11.33 4.58
N ARG A 158 -13.52 -11.32 5.88
CA ARG A 158 -14.49 -11.15 6.97
C ARG A 158 -15.19 -9.80 6.93
N GLU A 159 -14.48 -8.73 6.57
CA GLU A 159 -15.04 -7.37 6.45
C GLU A 159 -15.87 -7.19 5.17
N SER A 160 -15.42 -7.81 4.08
CA SER A 160 -16.08 -7.75 2.77
C SER A 160 -15.86 -9.08 2.02
N PRO A 161 -16.89 -9.94 1.91
CA PRO A 161 -16.75 -11.24 1.25
C PRO A 161 -16.20 -11.12 -0.17
N GLY A 162 -15.16 -11.89 -0.46
CA GLY A 162 -14.47 -11.84 -1.75
C GLY A 162 -13.49 -10.68 -1.93
N SER A 163 -13.25 -9.84 -0.92
CA SER A 163 -12.12 -8.88 -0.94
C SER A 163 -10.79 -9.58 -0.70
N ALA A 164 -9.68 -9.08 -1.25
CA ALA A 164 -8.34 -9.61 -0.98
C ALA A 164 -7.52 -8.61 -0.16
N GLY A 165 -6.56 -9.09 0.63
CA GLY A 165 -5.79 -8.25 1.55
C GLY A 165 -4.30 -8.27 1.25
N PHE A 166 -3.62 -7.14 1.47
CA PHE A 166 -2.15 -7.08 1.50
C PHE A 166 -1.65 -6.20 2.66
N GLY A 167 -0.39 -6.41 3.05
CA GLY A 167 0.27 -5.65 4.10
C GLY A 167 1.25 -6.53 4.89
N PRO A 168 1.74 -6.05 6.06
CA PRO A 168 1.45 -4.74 6.66
C PRO A 168 1.95 -3.57 5.80
N VAL A 169 1.14 -2.51 5.67
CA VAL A 169 1.58 -1.24 5.03
C VAL A 169 2.09 -0.24 6.05
N GLU A 170 1.75 -0.39 7.33
CA GLU A 170 2.37 0.31 8.45
C GLU A 170 2.44 -0.68 9.63
N ALA A 171 3.49 -0.61 10.44
CA ALA A 171 3.61 -1.44 11.63
C ALA A 171 4.32 -0.68 12.76
N ASP A 172 3.73 -0.69 13.95
CA ASP A 172 4.30 -0.08 15.16
C ASP A 172 4.02 -0.99 16.37
N GLY A 173 5.08 -1.64 16.86
CA GLY A 173 4.97 -2.68 17.88
C GLY A 173 4.02 -3.80 17.44
N GLY A 174 2.95 -4.00 18.20
CA GLY A 174 1.91 -5.00 17.89
C GLY A 174 0.80 -4.51 16.95
N ARG A 175 0.72 -3.21 16.67
CA ARG A 175 -0.32 -2.61 15.82
C ARG A 175 0.15 -2.60 14.36
N VAL A 176 -0.78 -2.85 13.45
CA VAL A 176 -0.51 -2.85 12.01
C VAL A 176 -1.65 -2.22 11.22
N SER A 177 -1.32 -1.67 10.06
CA SER A 177 -2.30 -1.30 9.04
C SER A 177 -2.20 -2.27 7.88
N VAL A 178 -3.35 -2.74 7.41
CA VAL A 178 -3.48 -3.62 6.25
C VAL A 178 -4.40 -2.98 5.22
N VAL A 179 -4.34 -3.42 3.98
CA VAL A 179 -5.18 -2.88 2.91
C VAL A 179 -6.10 -3.97 2.40
N CYS A 180 -7.40 -3.69 2.43
CA CYS A 180 -8.42 -4.54 1.85
C CYS A 180 -8.87 -3.99 0.49
N VAL A 181 -8.72 -4.79 -0.56
CA VAL A 181 -9.13 -4.49 -1.93
C VAL A 181 -10.47 -5.18 -2.19
N PRO A 182 -11.56 -4.42 -2.44
CA PRO A 182 -12.89 -4.99 -2.55
C PRO A 182 -13.02 -5.92 -3.76
N PRO A 183 -14.00 -6.85 -3.76
CA PRO A 183 -14.20 -7.81 -4.85
C PRO A 183 -14.45 -7.17 -6.22
N ALA A 184 -14.89 -5.91 -6.27
CA ALA A 184 -15.05 -5.15 -7.51
C ALA A 184 -13.72 -4.73 -8.14
N SER A 185 -12.66 -4.59 -7.34
CA SER A 185 -11.34 -4.08 -7.76
C SER A 185 -10.26 -5.15 -7.82
N VAL A 186 -10.58 -6.40 -7.48
CA VAL A 186 -9.64 -7.53 -7.51
C VAL A 186 -10.25 -8.77 -8.15
N GLU A 187 -9.42 -9.52 -8.84
CA GLU A 187 -9.71 -10.87 -9.35
C GLU A 187 -8.65 -11.84 -8.82
N ARG A 188 -9.09 -13.00 -8.33
CA ARG A 188 -8.19 -14.04 -7.84
C ARG A 188 -7.91 -15.04 -8.94
N TYR A 189 -6.65 -15.46 -9.05
CA TYR A 189 -6.24 -16.53 -9.94
C TYR A 189 -5.48 -17.59 -9.16
N GLU A 190 -5.89 -18.84 -9.31
CA GLU A 190 -5.07 -19.99 -8.95
C GLU A 190 -3.91 -20.11 -9.96
N THR A 191 -2.72 -20.40 -9.46
CA THR A 191 -1.51 -20.62 -10.23
C THR A 191 -0.54 -21.51 -9.44
N THR A 192 0.70 -21.65 -9.90
CA THR A 192 1.76 -22.42 -9.23
C THR A 192 3.08 -21.65 -9.28
N TYR A 193 4.04 -22.04 -8.43
CA TYR A 193 5.39 -21.49 -8.55
C TYR A 193 6.00 -21.80 -9.91
N ALA A 194 5.77 -22.98 -10.50
CA ALA A 194 6.25 -23.29 -11.85
C ALA A 194 5.72 -22.30 -12.91
N ALA A 195 4.47 -21.87 -12.79
CA ALA A 195 3.89 -20.85 -13.68
C ALA A 195 4.45 -19.45 -13.40
N LEU A 196 4.72 -19.10 -12.13
CA LEU A 196 5.38 -17.83 -11.78
C LEU A 196 6.85 -17.79 -12.18
N THR A 197 7.58 -18.91 -12.08
CA THR A 197 8.97 -19.07 -12.52
C THR A 197 9.12 -18.75 -14.00
N ALA A 198 8.09 -19.07 -14.82
CA ALA A 198 8.07 -18.71 -16.23
C ALA A 198 8.01 -17.18 -16.48
N ALA A 199 7.47 -16.40 -15.53
CA ALA A 199 7.44 -14.93 -15.58
C ALA A 199 8.68 -14.29 -14.92
N HIS A 200 9.27 -14.96 -13.93
CA HIS A 200 10.54 -14.58 -13.32
C HIS A 200 11.28 -15.83 -12.78
N PRO A 201 12.47 -16.20 -13.31
CA PRO A 201 13.14 -17.47 -12.97
C PRO A 201 13.42 -17.68 -11.48
N ASP A 202 13.63 -16.60 -10.73
CA ASP A 202 13.92 -16.65 -9.29
C ASP A 202 12.66 -16.73 -8.39
N CYS A 203 11.45 -16.82 -8.97
CA CYS A 203 10.23 -17.09 -8.19
C CYS A 203 9.90 -18.59 -8.21
N ASP A 204 10.60 -19.35 -7.39
CA ASP A 204 10.55 -20.82 -7.32
C ASP A 204 9.86 -21.35 -6.04
N GLY A 205 9.38 -20.45 -5.18
CA GLY A 205 8.73 -20.79 -3.90
C GLY A 205 9.68 -20.87 -2.71
N VAL A 206 11.00 -20.72 -2.89
CA VAL A 206 11.94 -20.68 -1.76
C VAL A 206 11.79 -19.37 -0.99
N PHE A 207 11.54 -18.27 -1.70
CA PHE A 207 11.30 -16.95 -1.13
C PHE A 207 10.02 -16.33 -1.71
N GLU A 208 8.87 -16.81 -1.23
CA GLU A 208 7.53 -16.48 -1.73
C GLU A 208 7.22 -14.98 -1.71
N HIS A 209 7.84 -14.23 -0.80
CA HIS A 209 7.69 -12.77 -0.66
C HIS A 209 8.91 -11.97 -1.11
N SER A 210 9.77 -12.58 -1.93
CA SER A 210 10.88 -11.88 -2.56
C SER A 210 10.39 -10.79 -3.52
N GLY A 211 11.24 -9.80 -3.81
CA GLY A 211 10.96 -8.85 -4.90
C GLY A 211 10.75 -9.57 -6.24
N GLN A 212 11.42 -10.71 -6.43
CA GLN A 212 11.31 -11.52 -7.64
C GLN A 212 9.94 -12.19 -7.79
N CYS A 213 9.39 -12.72 -6.70
CA CYS A 213 8.03 -13.24 -6.73
C CYS A 213 6.98 -12.15 -6.93
N ASN A 214 7.15 -10.98 -6.31
CA ASN A 214 6.26 -9.85 -6.59
C ASN A 214 6.32 -9.41 -8.07
N ALA A 215 7.51 -9.44 -8.69
CA ALA A 215 7.66 -9.20 -10.13
C ALA A 215 7.01 -10.27 -11.00
N ALA A 216 7.17 -11.55 -10.63
CA ALA A 216 6.47 -12.63 -11.32
C ALA A 216 4.95 -12.45 -11.27
N ILE A 217 4.40 -12.12 -10.10
CA ILE A 217 2.96 -11.93 -9.89
C ILE A 217 2.46 -10.70 -10.64
N HIS A 218 3.20 -9.59 -10.57
CA HIS A 218 2.90 -8.38 -11.34
C HIS A 218 2.78 -8.69 -12.83
N ARG A 219 3.79 -9.36 -13.42
CA ARG A 219 3.80 -9.75 -14.83
C ARG A 219 2.69 -10.75 -15.16
N PHE A 220 2.47 -11.73 -14.29
CA PHE A 220 1.38 -12.70 -14.42
C PHE A 220 0.00 -12.03 -14.50
N CYS A 221 -0.21 -10.96 -13.75
CA CYS A 221 -1.44 -10.17 -13.80
C CYS A 221 -1.50 -9.25 -15.04
N MET A 222 -0.37 -8.64 -15.42
CA MET A 222 -0.29 -7.78 -16.61
C MET A 222 -0.64 -8.52 -17.91
N VAL A 223 -0.18 -9.77 -18.09
CA VAL A 223 -0.55 -10.58 -19.27
C VAL A 223 -2.04 -10.94 -19.32
N ARG A 224 -2.77 -10.75 -18.21
CA ARG A 224 -4.23 -10.91 -18.10
C ARG A 224 -4.98 -9.59 -18.20
N LEU A 225 -4.32 -8.53 -18.69
CA LEU A 225 -4.88 -7.19 -18.84
C LEU A 225 -5.30 -6.53 -17.51
N GLN A 226 -4.71 -6.98 -16.40
CA GLN A 226 -4.89 -6.40 -15.07
C GLN A 226 -3.82 -5.33 -14.83
N ARG A 227 -4.03 -4.40 -13.89
CA ARG A 227 -3.08 -3.28 -13.64
C ARG A 227 -1.79 -3.72 -12.97
N SER A 228 -1.91 -4.70 -12.08
CA SER A 228 -0.82 -5.28 -11.28
C SER A 228 -1.39 -6.46 -10.48
N GLY A 229 -0.59 -7.06 -9.59
CA GLY A 229 -1.09 -8.01 -8.60
C GLY A 229 -0.17 -8.17 -7.40
N PHE A 230 -0.71 -8.80 -6.37
CA PHE A 230 -0.01 -9.11 -5.12
C PHE A 230 -0.32 -10.55 -4.69
N GLY A 231 0.57 -11.12 -3.89
CA GLY A 231 0.41 -12.46 -3.35
C GLY A 231 1.76 -13.15 -3.09
N PRO A 232 1.75 -14.48 -2.88
CA PRO A 232 0.56 -15.32 -2.71
C PRO A 232 -0.34 -14.83 -1.57
N ILE A 233 -1.66 -14.90 -1.76
CA ILE A 233 -2.67 -14.60 -0.73
C ILE A 233 -3.20 -15.88 -0.07
N ASP A 234 -2.94 -17.03 -0.67
CA ASP A 234 -3.13 -18.36 -0.12
C ASP A 234 -2.15 -19.33 -0.79
N ASP A 235 -1.69 -20.33 -0.04
CA ASP A 235 -0.81 -21.40 -0.52
C ASP A 235 -1.18 -22.71 0.20
N ASP A 236 -1.51 -23.74 -0.59
CA ASP A 236 -1.91 -25.07 -0.10
C ASP A 236 -0.85 -26.16 -0.32
N GLY A 237 0.42 -25.77 -0.53
CA GLY A 237 1.55 -26.70 -0.71
C GLY A 237 1.77 -27.12 -2.16
N GLY A 238 1.37 -26.29 -3.12
CA GLY A 238 1.61 -26.53 -4.55
C GLY A 238 0.70 -25.73 -5.47
N ARG A 239 -0.49 -25.33 -5.01
CA ARG A 239 -1.30 -24.31 -5.66
C ARG A 239 -1.24 -23.05 -4.81
N LEU A 240 -1.09 -21.93 -5.49
CA LEU A 240 -1.08 -20.63 -4.85
C LEU A 240 -2.13 -19.75 -5.50
N THR A 241 -2.75 -18.90 -4.70
CA THR A 241 -3.70 -17.90 -5.19
C THR A 241 -3.02 -16.54 -5.20
N VAL A 242 -3.15 -15.79 -6.29
CA VAL A 242 -2.72 -14.39 -6.39
C VAL A 242 -3.92 -13.49 -6.63
N ALA A 243 -3.82 -12.25 -6.17
CA ALA A 243 -4.80 -11.20 -6.40
C ALA A 243 -4.30 -10.25 -7.50
N CYS A 244 -5.02 -10.18 -8.61
CA CYS A 244 -4.77 -9.19 -9.66
C CYS A 244 -5.74 -8.01 -9.55
N VAL A 245 -5.20 -6.79 -9.56
CA VAL A 245 -5.97 -5.55 -9.44
C VAL A 245 -6.57 -5.16 -10.78
N ARG A 246 -7.87 -4.91 -10.81
CA ARG A 246 -8.60 -4.55 -12.03
C ARG A 246 -8.24 -3.17 -12.58
N PRO A 247 -8.37 -2.96 -13.90
CA PRO A 247 -8.33 -1.65 -14.55
C PRO A 247 -9.29 -0.62 -13.96
#